data_AF-A0A7S0C269-F1
#
_entry.id   AF-A0A7S0C269-F1
#
_cell.length_a   1.000
_cell.length_b   1.000
_cell.length_c   1.000
_cell.angle_alpha   90.00
_cell.angle_beta   90.00
_cell.angle_gamma   90.00
#
_symmetry.space_group_name_H-M   'P 1'
#
loop_
_entity.id
_entity.type
_entity.pdbx_description
1 polymer ?
#
loop_
_entity_poly.entity_id
_entity_poly.type
_entity_poly.pdbx_seq_one_letter_code
_entity_poly.pdbx_strand_id
1 'polypeptide(L)'
;ASPIAPPEAKCSYLGSAWNSIKGEEKEAAINLGYDKCSWENPPLRNSIEEYPWWNITNEEKDDADILGCDEVSWDSQIHHYSSFYWEDLINAGVKSCATKLGYDIQSWDLQLNPPSSAFTLFDDLSNNEKEGAICMGYSEFTWDFYQWGGVAYTFTWQDLKDDGLQDCAEDLGYTQNSWDTGIGLPASYAQLFNELDSDEKKGAICLGYSESTWDGEYPFACVFD
;
A
#
# COMPACT_ATOMS: atom_id res chain seq x y z
N ALA A 1 10.36 30.31 -1.99
CA ALA A 1 10.18 29.49 -0.78
C ALA A 1 10.73 28.12 -1.08
N SER A 2 11.54 27.53 -0.20
CA SER A 2 11.93 26.13 -0.35
C SER A 2 10.68 25.25 -0.34
N PRO A 3 10.64 24.12 -1.08
CA PRO A 3 9.54 23.17 -0.95
C PRO A 3 9.49 22.75 0.53
N ILE A 4 8.30 22.84 1.12
CA ILE A 4 8.04 22.21 2.42
C ILE A 4 8.18 20.71 2.13
N ALA A 5 9.24 20.09 2.64
CA ALA A 5 9.33 18.64 2.67
C ALA A 5 8.05 18.13 3.37
N PRO A 6 7.46 17.00 2.94
CA PRO A 6 6.40 16.38 3.72
C PRO A 6 6.87 16.31 5.18
N PRO A 7 6.00 16.51 6.18
CA PRO A 7 6.37 16.17 7.54
C PRO A 7 6.92 14.76 7.48
N GLU A 8 8.19 14.57 7.88
CA GLU A 8 8.82 13.25 7.87
C GLU A 8 7.85 12.29 8.55
N ALA A 9 7.26 11.36 7.79
CA ALA A 9 6.31 10.42 8.35
C ALA A 9 7.07 9.60 9.39
N LYS A 10 6.77 9.85 10.67
CA LYS A 10 7.50 9.26 11.80
C LYS A 10 7.00 7.87 12.17
N CYS A 11 6.11 7.28 11.38
CA CYS A 11 5.77 5.87 11.53
C CYS A 11 7.02 5.01 11.32
N SER A 12 7.64 4.59 12.42
CA SER A 12 8.94 3.89 12.41
C SER A 12 8.88 2.45 11.89
N TYR A 13 7.67 1.95 11.58
CA TYR A 13 7.46 0.59 11.13
C TYR A 13 7.88 0.35 9.67
N LEU A 14 7.87 1.38 8.83
CA LEU A 14 8.25 1.28 7.42
C LEU A 14 9.77 1.13 7.27
N GLY A 15 10.24 -0.10 7.09
CA GLY A 15 11.63 -0.44 6.80
C GLY A 15 12.37 -1.19 7.91
N SER A 16 11.72 -1.47 9.04
CA SER A 16 12.28 -2.32 10.10
C SER A 16 11.86 -3.78 9.88
N ALA A 17 12.77 -4.74 10.03
CA ALA A 17 12.40 -6.16 10.01
C ALA A 17 11.55 -6.51 11.25
N TRP A 18 10.58 -7.42 11.12
CA TRP A 18 9.75 -7.87 12.25
C TRP A 18 10.59 -8.45 13.41
N ASN A 19 11.74 -9.02 13.07
CA ASN A 19 12.67 -9.57 14.04
C ASN A 19 13.59 -8.52 14.67
N SER A 20 13.67 -7.30 14.11
CA SER A 20 14.44 -6.20 14.70
C SER A 20 13.65 -5.41 15.73
N ILE A 21 12.31 -5.31 15.59
CA ILE A 21 11.45 -4.71 16.62
C ILE A 21 11.34 -5.63 17.84
N LYS A 22 11.38 -5.06 19.05
CA LYS A 22 11.36 -5.79 20.33
C LYS A 22 10.69 -4.97 21.42
N GLY A 23 10.25 -5.64 22.47
CA GLY A 23 9.65 -4.98 23.63
C GLY A 23 8.36 -4.27 23.25
N GLU A 24 8.18 -3.06 23.75
CA GLU A 24 6.95 -2.26 23.62
C GLU A 24 6.57 -2.02 22.14
N GLU A 25 7.54 -1.78 21.25
CA GLU A 25 7.25 -1.61 19.81
C GLU A 25 6.64 -2.88 19.19
N LYS A 26 7.13 -4.06 19.58
CA LYS A 26 6.60 -5.32 19.06
C LYS A 26 5.23 -5.66 19.64
N GLU A 27 5.00 -5.32 20.90
CA GLU A 27 3.69 -5.49 21.53
C GLU A 27 2.66 -4.55 20.91
N ALA A 28 3.00 -3.28 20.71
CA ALA A 28 2.15 -2.29 20.05
C ALA A 28 1.80 -2.71 18.61
N ALA A 29 2.78 -3.19 17.86
CA ALA A 29 2.55 -3.74 16.51
C ALA A 29 1.53 -4.90 16.55
N ILE A 30 1.69 -5.85 17.46
CA ILE A 30 0.77 -6.98 17.60
C ILE A 30 -0.64 -6.52 18.02
N ASN A 31 -0.74 -5.55 18.93
CA ASN A 31 -2.03 -5.01 19.38
C ASN A 31 -2.80 -4.31 18.26
N LEU A 32 -2.07 -3.60 17.39
CA LEU A 32 -2.60 -3.01 16.16
C LEU A 32 -2.95 -4.05 15.09
N GLY A 33 -2.72 -5.33 15.34
CA GLY A 33 -3.02 -6.43 14.42
C GLY A 33 -1.91 -6.74 13.42
N TYR A 34 -0.72 -6.14 13.57
CA TYR A 34 0.40 -6.47 12.71
C TYR A 34 0.95 -7.83 13.08
N ASP A 35 1.33 -8.58 12.06
CA ASP A 35 2.14 -9.77 12.18
C ASP A 35 3.40 -9.61 11.32
N LYS A 36 4.22 -10.66 11.27
CA LYS A 36 5.43 -10.62 10.44
C LYS A 36 5.12 -10.30 8.97
N CYS A 37 4.00 -10.78 8.45
CA CYS A 37 3.64 -10.65 7.06
C CYS A 37 3.18 -9.24 6.71
N SER A 38 2.20 -8.69 7.44
CA SER A 38 1.72 -7.32 7.22
C SER A 38 2.79 -6.28 7.55
N TRP A 39 3.70 -6.59 8.48
CA TRP A 39 4.81 -5.70 8.84
C TRP A 39 5.93 -5.66 7.80
N GLU A 40 6.37 -6.81 7.28
CA GLU A 40 7.54 -6.89 6.39
C GLU A 40 7.22 -6.67 4.91
N ASN A 41 5.94 -6.68 4.52
CA ASN A 41 5.53 -6.62 3.11
C ASN A 41 4.51 -5.50 2.85
N PRO A 42 4.85 -4.21 3.07
CA PRO A 42 4.02 -3.12 2.55
C PRO A 42 3.93 -3.29 1.01
N PRO A 43 2.72 -3.48 0.46
CA PRO A 43 1.48 -2.74 0.71
C PRO A 43 0.39 -3.60 1.36
N LEU A 44 0.74 -4.78 1.89
CA LEU A 44 -0.21 -5.69 2.50
C LEU A 44 -0.86 -5.05 3.71
N ARG A 45 -2.12 -4.65 3.53
CA ARG A 45 -2.90 -4.00 4.56
C ARG A 45 -3.00 -4.90 5.77
N ASN A 46 -2.53 -4.40 6.90
CA ASN A 46 -3.20 -4.69 8.15
C ASN A 46 -4.56 -3.98 8.11
N SER A 47 -5.65 -4.64 8.52
CA SER A 47 -6.99 -4.05 8.52
C SER A 47 -7.07 -2.73 9.27
N ILE A 48 -6.21 -2.50 10.27
CA ILE A 48 -6.16 -1.23 10.99
C ILE A 48 -5.80 -0.05 10.07
N GLU A 49 -5.01 -0.30 9.03
CA GLU A 49 -4.58 0.67 8.01
C GLU A 49 -5.69 0.95 6.98
N GLU A 50 -6.92 0.50 7.20
CA GLU A 50 -8.10 0.98 6.45
C GLU A 50 -8.81 2.14 7.14
N TYR A 51 -8.50 2.36 8.42
CA TYR A 51 -9.17 3.35 9.23
C TYR A 51 -8.32 4.62 9.35
N PRO A 52 -8.92 5.79 9.08
CA PRO A 52 -8.24 7.05 9.39
C PRO A 52 -8.06 7.18 10.90
N TRP A 53 -7.12 8.02 11.33
CA TRP A 53 -6.76 8.18 12.74
C TRP A 53 -7.97 8.46 13.65
N TRP A 54 -8.92 9.27 13.19
CA TRP A 54 -10.11 9.59 13.99
C TRP A 54 -11.06 8.39 14.18
N ASN A 55 -10.91 7.32 13.40
CA ASN A 55 -11.76 6.13 13.43
C ASN A 55 -11.12 4.93 14.16
N ILE A 56 -9.84 4.99 14.51
CA ILE A 56 -9.22 4.03 15.44
C ILE A 56 -9.47 4.43 16.90
N THR A 57 -9.51 3.44 17.77
CA THR A 57 -9.72 3.56 19.23
C THR A 57 -8.56 4.30 19.90
N ASN A 58 -8.77 4.77 21.13
CA ASN A 58 -7.68 5.41 21.89
C ASN A 58 -6.56 4.43 22.24
N GLU A 59 -6.90 3.15 22.44
CA GLU A 59 -5.90 2.10 22.72
C GLU A 59 -5.02 1.88 21.48
N GLU A 60 -5.62 1.80 20.28
CA GLU A 60 -4.88 1.72 19.01
C GLU A 60 -4.06 3.00 18.75
N LYS A 61 -4.55 4.19 19.13
CA LYS A 61 -3.75 5.43 19.05
C LYS A 61 -2.54 5.41 19.97
N ASP A 62 -2.72 4.91 21.20
CA ASP A 62 -1.62 4.77 22.15
C ASP A 62 -0.55 3.79 21.63
N ASP A 63 -0.96 2.67 21.01
CA ASP A 63 -0.06 1.73 20.34
C ASP A 63 0.60 2.35 19.09
N ALA A 64 -0.12 3.13 18.29
CA ALA A 64 0.42 3.83 17.13
C ALA A 64 1.45 4.90 17.54
N ASP A 65 1.21 5.62 18.64
CA ASP A 65 2.16 6.56 19.25
C ASP A 65 3.46 5.85 19.68
N ILE A 66 3.37 4.62 20.23
CA ILE A 66 4.54 3.78 20.56
C ILE A 66 5.35 3.46 19.29
N LEU A 67 4.69 3.24 18.16
CA LEU A 67 5.33 3.04 16.85
C LEU A 67 5.85 4.34 16.20
N GLY A 68 5.66 5.49 16.87
CA GLY A 68 6.07 6.81 16.40
C GLY A 68 5.09 7.45 15.41
N CYS A 69 3.91 6.86 15.22
CA CYS A 69 2.86 7.43 14.40
C CYS A 69 2.07 8.47 15.19
N ASP A 70 1.80 9.61 14.56
CA ASP A 70 0.81 10.58 14.98
C ASP A 70 -0.31 10.67 13.92
N GLU A 71 -1.38 11.42 14.19
CA GLU A 71 -2.51 11.60 13.26
C GLU A 71 -2.04 11.94 11.84
N VAL A 72 -1.06 12.85 11.72
CA VAL A 72 -0.55 13.29 10.42
C VAL A 72 0.20 12.18 9.71
N SER A 73 1.11 11.50 10.40
CA SER A 73 1.90 10.43 9.80
C SER A 73 1.07 9.19 9.53
N TRP A 74 0.14 8.81 10.40
CA TRP A 74 -0.82 7.73 10.17
C TRP A 74 -1.64 7.95 8.91
N ASP A 75 -2.35 9.08 8.81
CA ASP A 75 -3.23 9.35 7.67
C ASP A 75 -2.47 9.67 6.37
N SER A 76 -1.18 10.00 6.47
CA SER A 76 -0.30 10.16 5.30
C SER A 76 0.16 8.83 4.70
N GLN A 77 0.14 7.75 5.50
CA GLN A 77 0.44 6.42 5.01
C GLN A 77 -0.85 5.78 4.48
N ILE A 78 -0.76 5.09 3.34
CA ILE A 78 -1.78 4.10 2.94
C ILE A 78 -3.15 4.72 2.60
N HIS A 79 -3.17 5.69 1.68
CA HIS A 79 -4.39 6.10 0.96
C HIS A 79 -5.49 6.77 1.82
N HIS A 80 -5.27 7.06 3.12
CA HIS A 80 -6.35 7.55 4.01
C HIS A 80 -6.91 8.91 3.64
N TYR A 81 -6.17 9.71 2.87
CA TYR A 81 -6.72 10.95 2.32
C TYR A 81 -7.96 10.72 1.45
N SER A 82 -8.19 9.52 0.88
CA SER A 82 -9.44 9.26 0.15
C SER A 82 -10.70 9.36 1.02
N SER A 83 -10.56 9.31 2.35
CA SER A 83 -11.65 9.53 3.31
C SER A 83 -11.83 11.00 3.72
N PHE A 84 -10.90 11.87 3.35
CA PHE A 84 -10.88 13.28 3.71
C PHE A 84 -11.75 14.08 2.74
N TYR A 85 -12.49 15.07 3.24
CA TYR A 85 -13.01 16.10 2.35
C TYR A 85 -11.87 17.00 1.86
N TRP A 86 -12.09 17.67 0.74
CA TRP A 86 -11.13 18.57 0.11
C TRP A 86 -10.59 19.65 1.06
N GLU A 87 -11.43 20.10 2.00
CA GLU A 87 -11.03 21.08 3.02
C GLU A 87 -10.20 20.46 4.16
N ASP A 88 -10.40 19.18 4.46
CA ASP A 88 -9.58 18.47 5.46
C ASP A 88 -8.14 18.26 4.97
N LEU A 89 -7.94 18.19 3.64
CA LEU A 89 -6.60 18.20 3.03
C LEU A 89 -5.82 19.49 3.36
N ILE A 90 -6.49 20.60 3.67
CA ILE A 90 -5.80 21.82 4.13
C ILE A 90 -5.20 21.58 5.50
N ASN A 91 -6.00 21.01 6.41
CA ASN A 91 -5.60 20.78 7.80
C ASN A 91 -4.47 19.74 7.87
N ALA A 92 -4.52 18.72 7.01
CA ALA A 92 -3.44 17.75 6.83
C ALA A 92 -2.21 18.31 6.08
N GLY A 93 -2.28 19.54 5.53
CA GLY A 93 -1.17 20.15 4.79
C GLY A 93 -0.92 19.59 3.39
N VAL A 94 -1.79 18.69 2.89
CA VAL A 94 -1.59 17.95 1.64
C VAL A 94 -2.45 18.41 0.45
N LYS A 95 -3.34 19.41 0.64
CA LYS A 95 -4.14 19.97 -0.47
C LYS A 95 -3.31 20.40 -1.66
N SER A 96 -2.12 20.96 -1.42
CA SER A 96 -1.22 21.37 -2.50
C SER A 96 -0.66 20.16 -3.27
N CYS A 97 -0.45 19.02 -2.61
CA CYS A 97 -0.08 17.76 -3.23
C CYS A 97 -1.20 17.24 -4.15
N ALA A 98 -2.45 17.18 -3.66
CA ALA A 98 -3.62 16.78 -4.47
C ALA A 98 -3.85 17.73 -5.67
N THR A 99 -3.61 19.02 -5.49
CA THR A 99 -3.69 20.01 -6.58
C THR A 99 -2.63 19.75 -7.67
N LYS A 100 -1.42 19.31 -7.30
CA LYS A 100 -0.38 18.94 -8.27
C LYS A 100 -0.78 17.74 -9.12
N LEU A 101 -1.55 16.82 -8.55
CA LEU A 101 -2.19 15.70 -9.24
C LEU A 101 -3.39 16.13 -10.10
N GLY A 102 -3.78 17.41 -10.08
CA GLY A 102 -4.88 17.94 -10.86
C GLY A 102 -6.26 17.77 -10.22
N TYR A 103 -6.33 17.29 -8.98
CA TYR A 103 -7.59 17.27 -8.24
C TYR A 103 -8.03 18.68 -7.85
N ASP A 104 -9.35 18.80 -7.71
CA ASP A 104 -10.06 19.94 -7.16
C ASP A 104 -11.22 19.46 -6.28
N ILE A 105 -11.97 20.39 -5.69
CA ILE A 105 -13.09 20.04 -4.80
C ILE A 105 -14.16 19.18 -5.49
N GLN A 106 -14.37 19.36 -6.80
CA GLN A 106 -15.41 18.61 -7.52
C GLN A 106 -14.95 17.18 -7.82
N SER A 107 -13.72 17.02 -8.28
CA SER A 107 -13.13 15.71 -8.56
C SER A 107 -12.84 14.92 -7.29
N TRP A 108 -12.52 15.59 -6.18
CA TRP A 108 -12.25 14.93 -4.89
C TRP A 108 -13.54 14.55 -4.14
N ASP A 109 -14.34 15.54 -3.73
CA ASP A 109 -15.49 15.30 -2.84
C ASP A 109 -16.67 14.67 -3.57
N LEU A 110 -16.86 15.03 -4.85
CA LEU A 110 -18.01 14.61 -5.64
C LEU A 110 -17.66 13.53 -6.67
N GLN A 111 -16.39 13.16 -6.79
CA GLN A 111 -15.90 12.17 -7.77
C GLN A 111 -16.28 12.54 -9.21
N LEU A 112 -16.39 13.84 -9.50
CA LEU A 112 -16.79 14.36 -10.81
C LEU A 112 -15.57 14.78 -11.63
N ASN A 113 -15.44 14.22 -12.84
CA ASN A 113 -14.33 14.51 -13.75
C ASN A 113 -12.95 14.35 -13.07
N PRO A 114 -12.62 13.16 -12.56
CA PRO A 114 -11.30 12.90 -11.99
C PRO A 114 -10.17 13.31 -12.96
N PRO A 115 -9.05 13.84 -12.44
CA PRO A 115 -7.92 14.23 -13.27
C PRO A 115 -7.33 13.03 -14.01
N SER A 116 -6.58 13.29 -15.08
CA SER A 116 -5.92 12.22 -15.86
C SER A 116 -4.97 11.38 -15.02
N SER A 117 -4.31 11.98 -14.02
CA SER A 117 -3.41 11.29 -13.08
C SER A 117 -4.09 10.12 -12.37
N ALA A 118 -5.40 10.16 -12.13
CA ALA A 118 -6.18 9.06 -11.55
C ALA A 118 -6.25 7.80 -12.45
N PHE A 119 -5.69 7.87 -13.67
CA PHE A 119 -5.68 6.79 -14.64
C PHE A 119 -4.32 6.66 -15.33
N THR A 120 -3.25 7.16 -14.71
CA THR A 120 -1.90 7.15 -15.27
C THR A 120 -0.99 6.38 -14.32
N LEU A 121 -0.20 5.45 -14.86
CA LEU A 121 0.83 4.76 -14.09
C LEU A 121 1.83 5.78 -13.55
N PHE A 122 2.44 5.49 -12.40
CA PHE A 122 3.35 6.42 -11.74
C PHE A 122 4.41 6.90 -12.73
N ASP A 123 4.95 5.97 -13.51
CA ASP A 123 6.06 6.24 -14.40
C ASP A 123 5.73 7.18 -15.57
N ASP A 124 4.47 7.16 -16.00
CA ASP A 124 3.91 8.01 -17.05
C ASP A 124 3.40 9.38 -16.52
N LEU A 125 3.40 9.60 -15.20
CA LEU A 125 3.07 10.90 -14.62
C LEU A 125 4.10 11.96 -15.01
N SER A 126 3.64 13.19 -15.18
CA SER A 126 4.53 14.34 -15.28
C SER A 126 5.33 14.53 -13.99
N ASN A 127 6.49 15.19 -14.04
CA ASN A 127 7.28 15.47 -12.84
C ASN A 127 6.47 16.19 -11.74
N ASN A 128 5.56 17.08 -12.13
CA ASN A 128 4.71 17.78 -11.17
C ASN A 128 3.71 16.84 -10.49
N GLU A 129 3.14 15.88 -11.25
CA GLU A 129 2.26 14.86 -10.70
C GLU A 129 3.03 13.85 -9.84
N LYS A 130 4.22 13.38 -10.26
CA LYS A 130 5.10 12.54 -9.43
C LYS A 130 5.41 13.21 -8.08
N GLU A 131 5.75 14.50 -8.10
CA GLU A 131 5.91 15.28 -6.87
C GLU A 131 4.63 15.35 -6.02
N GLY A 132 3.47 15.44 -6.66
CA GLY A 132 2.16 15.41 -6.00
C GLY A 132 1.88 14.06 -5.33
N ALA A 133 2.11 12.96 -6.04
CA ALA A 133 1.96 11.59 -5.54
C ALA A 133 2.87 11.35 -4.33
N ILE A 134 4.17 11.67 -4.45
CA ILE A 134 5.14 11.53 -3.35
C ILE A 134 4.74 12.39 -2.14
N CYS A 135 4.27 13.62 -2.38
CA CYS A 135 3.78 14.52 -1.34
C CYS A 135 2.52 14.01 -0.64
N MET A 136 1.69 13.22 -1.33
CA MET A 136 0.52 12.51 -0.78
C MET A 136 0.88 11.18 -0.09
N GLY A 137 2.17 10.82 -0.01
CA GLY A 137 2.64 9.60 0.65
C GLY A 137 2.78 8.39 -0.27
N TYR A 138 2.58 8.54 -1.59
CA TYR A 138 2.76 7.44 -2.53
C TYR A 138 4.23 7.25 -2.93
N SER A 139 4.69 6.00 -2.85
CA SER A 139 5.75 5.49 -3.72
C SER A 139 5.19 5.08 -5.09
N GLU A 140 6.06 4.90 -6.08
CA GLU A 140 5.72 4.32 -7.39
C GLU A 140 4.92 3.03 -7.24
N PHE A 141 5.48 2.11 -6.47
CA PHE A 141 4.86 0.85 -6.11
C PHE A 141 3.44 1.03 -5.55
N THR A 142 3.26 1.84 -4.51
CA THR A 142 1.93 2.04 -3.91
C THR A 142 0.95 2.77 -4.84
N TRP A 143 1.44 3.70 -5.66
CA TRP A 143 0.61 4.42 -6.61
C TRP A 143 0.00 3.46 -7.63
N ASP A 144 0.84 2.64 -8.25
CA ASP A 144 0.38 1.68 -9.26
C ASP A 144 -0.41 0.54 -8.65
N PHE A 145 0.00 0.04 -7.49
CA PHE A 145 -0.69 -1.03 -6.78
C PHE A 145 -2.15 -0.65 -6.42
N TYR A 146 -2.35 0.53 -5.82
CA TYR A 146 -3.68 0.94 -5.36
C TYR A 146 -4.59 1.43 -6.49
N GLN A 147 -4.05 2.01 -7.56
CA GLN A 147 -4.87 2.43 -8.69
C GLN A 147 -5.26 1.27 -9.62
N TRP A 148 -4.46 0.20 -9.69
CA TRP A 148 -4.60 -0.84 -10.70
C TRP A 148 -4.78 -2.27 -10.18
N GLY A 149 -4.90 -2.47 -8.88
CA GLY A 149 -5.39 -3.72 -8.30
C GLY A 149 -4.36 -4.85 -8.24
N GLY A 150 -3.10 -4.52 -7.94
CA GLY A 150 -2.04 -5.49 -7.65
C GLY A 150 -0.83 -5.44 -8.59
N VAL A 151 0.28 -6.01 -8.12
CA VAL A 151 1.60 -6.05 -8.79
C VAL A 151 1.62 -6.77 -10.14
N ALA A 152 0.75 -7.76 -10.36
CA ALA A 152 0.87 -8.64 -11.53
C ALA A 152 0.55 -7.96 -12.87
N TYR A 153 -0.15 -6.83 -12.87
CA TYR A 153 -0.52 -6.13 -14.12
C TYR A 153 0.43 -5.00 -14.50
N THR A 154 1.28 -4.55 -13.57
CA THR A 154 2.13 -3.37 -13.75
C THR A 154 3.62 -3.67 -13.69
N PHE A 155 4.03 -4.75 -13.01
CA PHE A 155 5.44 -5.06 -12.80
C PHE A 155 5.99 -5.97 -13.88
N THR A 156 7.16 -5.64 -14.42
CA THR A 156 8.04 -6.61 -15.08
C THR A 156 8.78 -7.43 -14.03
N TRP A 157 9.38 -8.54 -14.44
CA TRP A 157 10.26 -9.33 -13.58
C TRP A 157 11.47 -8.54 -13.08
N GLN A 158 11.91 -7.52 -13.83
CA GLN A 158 12.98 -6.65 -13.38
C GLN A 158 12.50 -5.73 -12.25
N ASP A 159 11.27 -5.23 -12.32
CA ASP A 159 10.70 -4.41 -11.26
C ASP A 159 10.52 -5.22 -9.97
N LEU A 160 10.10 -6.48 -10.08
CA LEU A 160 10.07 -7.41 -8.93
C LEU A 160 11.45 -7.59 -8.28
N LYS A 161 12.54 -7.55 -9.06
CA LYS A 161 13.90 -7.65 -8.50
C LYS A 161 14.31 -6.38 -7.78
N ASP A 162 14.05 -5.25 -8.42
CA ASP A 162 14.45 -3.96 -7.90
C ASP A 162 13.71 -3.63 -6.60
N ASP A 163 12.46 -4.11 -6.47
CA ASP A 163 11.61 -3.96 -5.28
C ASP A 163 11.70 -5.15 -4.28
N GLY A 164 12.52 -6.16 -4.56
CA GLY A 164 12.72 -7.30 -3.64
C GLY A 164 11.54 -8.28 -3.54
N LEU A 165 10.63 -8.26 -4.51
CA LEU A 165 9.45 -9.14 -4.60
C LEU A 165 9.67 -10.39 -5.47
N GLN A 166 10.85 -10.53 -6.09
CA GLN A 166 11.15 -11.67 -6.97
C GLN A 166 10.90 -13.02 -6.27
N ASP A 167 11.41 -13.18 -5.04
CA ASP A 167 11.28 -14.44 -4.28
C ASP A 167 9.81 -14.81 -4.06
N CYS A 168 8.92 -13.82 -4.00
CA CYS A 168 7.48 -14.03 -3.79
C CYS A 168 6.78 -14.54 -5.06
N ALA A 169 7.19 -14.05 -6.23
CA ALA A 169 6.76 -14.61 -7.50
C ALA A 169 7.36 -16.00 -7.76
N GLU A 170 8.59 -16.24 -7.32
CA GLU A 170 9.23 -17.56 -7.39
C GLU A 170 8.56 -18.58 -6.46
N ASP A 171 8.13 -18.18 -5.27
CA ASP A 171 7.33 -19.01 -4.34
C ASP A 171 6.00 -19.45 -4.98
N LEU A 172 5.43 -18.66 -5.89
CA LEU A 172 4.28 -19.02 -6.72
C LEU A 172 4.63 -19.86 -7.95
N GLY A 173 5.91 -20.15 -8.18
CA GLY A 173 6.40 -20.89 -9.34
C GLY A 173 6.56 -20.05 -10.61
N TYR A 174 6.41 -18.72 -10.54
CA TYR A 174 6.70 -17.88 -11.70
C TYR A 174 8.19 -17.85 -12.00
N THR A 175 8.47 -17.65 -13.28
CA THR A 175 9.79 -17.33 -13.82
C THR A 175 9.68 -16.00 -14.56
N GLN A 176 10.81 -15.37 -14.85
CA GLN A 176 10.84 -14.18 -15.69
C GLN A 176 10.03 -14.33 -16.97
N ASN A 177 10.20 -15.46 -17.67
CA ASN A 177 9.49 -15.67 -18.92
C ASN A 177 7.98 -15.81 -18.71
N SER A 178 7.56 -16.56 -17.69
CA SER A 178 6.13 -16.74 -17.43
C SER A 178 5.45 -15.48 -16.92
N TRP A 179 6.16 -14.66 -16.15
CA TRP A 179 5.70 -13.36 -15.66
C TRP A 179 5.59 -12.33 -16.78
N ASP A 180 6.68 -12.06 -17.49
CA ASP A 180 6.74 -10.97 -18.49
C ASP A 180 5.91 -11.26 -19.75
N THR A 181 5.73 -12.54 -20.10
CA THR A 181 5.13 -12.93 -21.39
C THR A 181 3.82 -13.70 -21.26
N GLY A 182 3.48 -14.18 -20.06
CA GLY A 182 2.36 -15.09 -19.86
C GLY A 182 2.56 -16.49 -20.46
N ILE A 183 3.76 -16.84 -20.94
CA ILE A 183 4.06 -18.14 -21.52
C ILE A 183 4.71 -19.06 -20.48
N GLY A 184 4.10 -20.23 -20.26
CA GLY A 184 4.59 -21.21 -19.30
C GLY A 184 4.21 -20.86 -17.86
N LEU A 185 2.98 -20.36 -17.66
CA LEU A 185 2.43 -20.02 -16.35
C LEU A 185 2.53 -21.20 -15.36
N PRO A 186 2.82 -20.92 -14.08
CA PRO A 186 2.82 -21.95 -13.04
C PRO A 186 1.42 -22.51 -12.79
N ALA A 187 1.36 -23.63 -12.07
CA ALA A 187 0.09 -24.25 -11.70
C ALA A 187 -0.76 -23.33 -10.81
N SER A 188 -0.12 -22.58 -9.91
CA SER A 188 -0.74 -21.58 -9.02
C SER A 188 -1.65 -20.62 -9.79
N TYR A 189 -1.30 -20.17 -11.00
CA TYR A 189 -2.10 -19.25 -11.81
C TYR A 189 -3.56 -19.69 -12.04
N ALA A 190 -3.84 -21.00 -12.00
CA ALA A 190 -5.17 -21.56 -12.23
C ALA A 190 -5.82 -22.15 -10.97
N GLN A 191 -5.17 -22.04 -9.82
CA GLN A 191 -5.65 -22.57 -8.54
C GLN A 191 -6.46 -21.52 -7.80
N LEU A 192 -7.47 -21.95 -7.06
CA LEU A 192 -8.08 -21.11 -6.03
C LEU A 192 -7.09 -20.93 -4.87
N PHE A 193 -7.24 -19.87 -4.09
CA PHE A 193 -6.31 -19.56 -3.01
C PHE A 193 -6.23 -20.71 -2.00
N ASN A 194 -7.35 -21.35 -1.69
CA ASN A 194 -7.37 -22.49 -0.77
C ASN A 194 -6.66 -23.75 -1.32
N GLU A 195 -6.48 -23.85 -2.64
CA GLU A 195 -5.79 -24.95 -3.32
C GLU A 195 -4.27 -24.77 -3.35
N LEU A 196 -3.78 -23.53 -3.21
CA LEU A 196 -2.35 -23.21 -3.11
C LEU A 196 -1.70 -23.94 -1.93
N ASP A 197 -0.46 -24.37 -2.11
CA ASP A 197 0.34 -24.89 -1.01
C ASP A 197 0.84 -23.77 -0.07
N SER A 198 1.57 -24.13 0.99
CA SER A 198 2.01 -23.15 1.98
C SER A 198 3.00 -22.11 1.44
N ASP A 199 3.86 -22.51 0.50
CA ASP A 199 4.85 -21.62 -0.09
C ASP A 199 4.17 -20.74 -1.15
N GLU A 200 3.29 -21.32 -1.97
CA GLU A 200 2.47 -20.57 -2.93
C GLU A 200 1.57 -19.54 -2.23
N LYS A 201 0.89 -19.89 -1.12
CA LYS A 201 0.12 -18.93 -0.32
C LYS A 201 0.99 -17.81 0.20
N LYS A 202 2.17 -18.12 0.72
CA LYS A 202 3.14 -17.12 1.19
C LYS A 202 3.57 -16.19 0.04
N GLY A 203 3.81 -16.73 -1.15
CA GLY A 203 4.14 -15.96 -2.35
C GLY A 203 3.00 -15.06 -2.79
N ALA A 204 1.76 -15.58 -2.88
CA ALA A 204 0.55 -14.81 -3.17
C ALA A 204 0.37 -13.66 -2.19
N ILE A 205 0.45 -13.97 -0.90
CA ILE A 205 0.34 -12.97 0.16
C ILE A 205 1.46 -11.95 0.03
N CYS A 206 2.72 -12.35 -0.10
CA CYS A 206 3.81 -11.38 -0.28
C CYS A 206 3.61 -10.46 -1.50
N LEU A 207 3.04 -10.97 -2.59
CA LEU A 207 2.67 -10.17 -3.77
C LEU A 207 1.39 -9.33 -3.57
N GLY A 208 0.83 -9.23 -2.36
CA GLY A 208 -0.32 -8.38 -2.10
C GLY A 208 -1.69 -9.07 -2.23
N TYR A 209 -1.74 -10.38 -2.50
CA TYR A 209 -3.00 -11.10 -2.66
C TYR A 209 -3.54 -11.67 -1.33
N SER A 210 -4.83 -11.50 -1.14
CA SER A 210 -5.68 -12.21 -0.18
C SER A 210 -6.45 -13.33 -0.88
N GLU A 211 -7.07 -14.25 -0.13
CA GLU A 211 -8.00 -15.25 -0.71
C GLU A 211 -9.09 -14.58 -1.56
N SER A 212 -9.70 -13.51 -1.03
CA SER A 212 -10.71 -12.73 -1.73
C SER A 212 -10.20 -12.16 -3.05
N THR A 213 -9.04 -11.48 -3.05
CA THR A 213 -8.49 -10.84 -4.25
C THR A 213 -7.87 -11.82 -5.24
N TRP A 214 -7.36 -12.96 -4.77
CA TRP A 214 -6.84 -14.04 -5.61
C TRP A 214 -7.97 -14.76 -6.35
N ASP A 215 -9.05 -15.11 -5.64
CA ASP A 215 -10.20 -15.82 -6.21
C ASP A 215 -11.15 -14.91 -7.00
N GLY A 216 -10.89 -13.60 -7.02
CA GLY A 216 -11.66 -12.61 -7.76
C GLY A 216 -12.93 -12.12 -7.05
N GLU A 217 -13.01 -12.29 -5.73
CA GLU A 217 -14.02 -11.69 -4.85
C GLU A 217 -13.45 -10.39 -4.21
N TYR A 218 -13.86 -9.19 -4.64
CA TYR A 218 -13.48 -7.96 -3.92
C TYR A 218 -14.06 -7.95 -2.48
N PRO A 219 -13.41 -7.38 -1.42
CA PRO A 219 -12.16 -6.60 -1.40
C PRO A 219 -11.08 -7.10 -0.39
N PHE A 220 -9.93 -6.45 -0.52
CA PHE A 220 -8.69 -6.41 0.27
C PHE A 220 -8.83 -6.76 1.76
N ALA A 221 -8.15 -7.81 2.21
CA ALA A 221 -7.76 -8.01 3.60
C ALA A 221 -6.84 -9.23 3.72
N CYS A 222 -5.77 -9.13 4.52
CA CYS A 222 -5.16 -10.33 5.11
C CYS A 222 -6.21 -10.97 6.02
N VAL A 223 -7.03 -11.87 5.50
CA VAL A 223 -8.01 -12.63 6.29
C VAL A 223 -7.39 -13.97 6.61
N PHE A 224 -7.19 -14.28 7.90
CA PHE A 224 -7.12 -15.65 8.37
C PHE A 224 -7.82 -15.78 9.73
N ASP A 225 -8.48 -16.92 9.92
CA ASP A 225 -8.87 -17.46 11.24
C ASP A 225 -7.64 -17.66 12.16
#